data_AF-A0A3B0YUV0-F1
#
_entry.id   AF-A0A3B0YUV0-F1
#
_cell.length_a   1.000
_cell.length_b   1.000
_cell.length_c   1.000
_cell.angle_alpha   90.00
_cell.angle_beta   90.00
_cell.angle_gamma   90.00
#
_symmetry.space_group_name_H-M   'P 1'
#
loop_
_entity.id
_entity.type
_entity.pdbx_description
1 polymer ?
#
loop_
_entity_poly.entity_id
_entity_poly.type
_entity_poly.pdbx_seq_one_letter_code
_entity_poly.pdbx_strand_id
1 'polypeptide(L)' 'MARRNGVKTVKLQLTVDETTDRMLEEMVGLGIHGTTKAEVGSWVIRTWIWENQDKLRMNGINFRKKQVRETE' A
#
# COMPACT_ATOMS: atom_id res chain seq x y z
N MET A 1 1.74 27.38 4.31
CA MET A 1 1.57 25.92 4.32
C MET A 1 2.86 25.30 3.78
N ALA A 2 3.63 24.62 4.63
CA ALA A 2 4.87 23.98 4.21
C ALA A 2 4.59 23.06 3.02
N ARG A 3 5.33 23.25 1.91
CA ARG A 3 5.31 22.35 0.76
C ARG A 3 5.65 20.95 1.28
N ARG A 4 4.62 20.13 1.50
CA ARG A 4 4.78 18.76 2.00
C ARG A 4 5.63 18.00 0.99
N ASN A 5 6.71 17.37 1.47
CA ASN A 5 7.41 16.28 0.78
C ASN A 5 6.46 15.08 0.65
N GLY A 6 5.35 15.25 -0.08
CA GLY A 6 4.38 14.21 -0.33
C GLY A 6 4.96 13.27 -1.38
N VAL A 7 5.19 12.01 -1.00
CA VAL A 7 5.42 10.95 -1.98
C VAL A 7 4.21 10.92 -2.92
N LYS A 8 4.44 10.82 -4.24
CA LYS A 8 3.34 10.69 -5.21
C LYS A 8 2.49 9.48 -4.85
N THR A 9 1.21 9.68 -4.61
CA THR A 9 0.24 8.62 -4.33
C THR A 9 -0.67 8.39 -5.54
N VAL A 10 -1.17 7.17 -5.66
CA VAL A 10 -2.18 6.79 -6.66
C VAL A 10 -3.37 6.19 -5.96
N LYS A 11 -4.57 6.37 -6.53
CA LYS A 11 -5.78 5.73 -6.00
C LYS A 11 -5.80 4.26 -6.41
N LEU A 12 -6.18 3.40 -5.48
CA LEU A 12 -6.39 1.98 -5.70
C LEU A 12 -7.84 1.66 -5.37
N GLN A 13 -8.53 0.97 -6.28
CA GLN A 13 -9.89 0.46 -6.07
C GLN A 13 -9.77 -1.05 -5.87
N LEU A 14 -10.32 -1.55 -4.76
CA LEU A 14 -10.18 -2.95 -4.34
C LEU A 14 -11.55 -3.57 -4.11
N THR A 15 -11.63 -4.87 -4.34
CA THR A 15 -12.73 -5.73 -3.92
C THR A 15 -12.14 -6.79 -3.00
N VAL A 16 -12.74 -6.98 -1.84
CA VAL A 16 -12.32 -7.94 -0.83
C VAL A 16 -13.52 -8.78 -0.42
N ASP A 17 -13.29 -9.95 0.17
CA ASP A 17 -14.35 -10.76 0.75
C ASP A 17 -14.94 -10.12 2.01
N GLU A 18 -16.12 -10.57 2.42
CA GLU A 18 -16.86 -10.04 3.57
C GLU A 18 -16.09 -10.18 4.90
N THR A 19 -15.26 -11.23 5.03
CA THR A 19 -14.47 -11.43 6.25
C THR A 19 -13.38 -10.37 6.34
N THR A 20 -12.67 -10.16 5.24
CA THR A 20 -11.65 -9.10 5.15
C THR A 20 -12.27 -7.73 5.39
N ASP A 21 -13.44 -7.43 4.81
CA ASP A 21 -14.11 -6.15 5.03
C ASP A 21 -14.45 -5.92 6.51
N ARG A 22 -15.00 -6.93 7.18
CA ARG A 22 -15.29 -6.88 8.62
C ARG A 22 -14.03 -6.66 9.46
N MET A 23 -12.92 -7.34 9.14
CA MET A 23 -11.66 -7.13 9.86
C MET A 23 -11.15 -5.69 9.69
N LEU A 24 -11.25 -5.12 8.50
CA LEU A 24 -10.89 -3.72 8.27
C LEU A 24 -11.77 -2.76 9.08
N GLU A 25 -13.06 -3.04 9.25
CA GLU A 25 -13.96 -2.25 10.12
C GLU A 25 -13.53 -2.31 11.58
N GLU A 26 -13.24 -3.49 12.10
CA GLU A 26 -12.82 -3.67 13.49
C GLU A 26 -11.49 -2.94 13.76
N MET A 27 -10.53 -3.01 12.83
CA MET A 27 -9.27 -2.29 12.94
C MET A 27 -9.47 -0.76 12.94
N VAL A 28 -10.37 -0.25 12.09
CA VAL A 28 -10.73 1.16 12.08
C VAL A 28 -11.39 1.58 13.39
N GLY A 29 -12.31 0.77 13.91
CA GLY A 29 -12.99 1.02 15.19
C GLY A 29 -12.03 1.09 16.37
N LEU A 30 -10.92 0.36 16.31
CA LEU A 30 -9.84 0.38 17.31
C LEU A 30 -8.79 1.47 17.05
N GLY A 31 -8.85 2.18 15.93
CA GLY A 31 -7.85 3.18 15.52
C GLY A 31 -6.48 2.57 15.17
N ILE A 32 -6.45 1.29 14.80
CA ILE A 32 -5.23 0.55 14.49
C ILE A 32 -4.80 0.88 13.05
N HIS A 33 -3.63 1.49 12.90
CA HIS A 33 -3.00 1.80 11.60
C HIS A 33 -3.80 2.73 10.65
N GLY A 34 -4.90 3.33 11.12
CA GLY A 34 -5.68 4.30 10.37
C GLY A 34 -7.03 4.60 11.00
N THR A 35 -7.71 5.58 10.42
CA THR A 35 -9.08 6.00 10.79
C THR A 35 -10.10 5.64 9.70
N THR A 36 -9.64 5.15 8.56
CA THR A 36 -10.47 4.72 7.43
C THR A 36 -10.00 3.38 6.89
N LYS A 37 -10.91 2.59 6.29
CA LYS A 37 -10.56 1.32 5.64
C LYS A 37 -9.46 1.47 4.60
N ALA A 38 -9.41 2.62 3.90
CA ALA A 38 -8.39 2.92 2.91
C ALA A 38 -6.99 3.10 3.53
N GLU A 39 -6.90 3.77 4.67
CA GLU A 39 -5.63 3.93 5.40
C GLU A 39 -5.14 2.59 5.94
N VAL A 40 -6.04 1.84 6.59
CA VAL A 40 -5.72 0.50 7.12
C VAL A 40 -5.33 -0.44 5.99
N GLY A 41 -6.09 -0.50 4.90
CA GLY A 41 -5.78 -1.32 3.72
C GLY A 41 -4.45 -0.93 3.06
N SER A 42 -4.17 0.38 2.95
CA SER A 42 -2.88 0.88 2.46
C SER A 42 -1.72 0.42 3.35
N TRP A 43 -1.91 0.46 4.68
CA TRP A 43 -0.93 -0.05 5.64
C TRP A 43 -0.74 -1.57 5.48
N VAL A 44 -1.81 -2.36 5.43
CA VAL A 44 -1.74 -3.82 5.24
C VAL A 44 -0.95 -4.17 3.99
N ILE A 45 -1.28 -3.55 2.85
CA ILE A 45 -0.58 -3.78 1.58
C ILE A 45 0.90 -3.42 1.71
N ARG A 46 1.20 -2.25 2.30
CA ARG A 46 2.58 -1.79 2.47
C ARG A 46 3.39 -2.74 3.36
N THR A 47 2.82 -3.17 4.49
CA THR A 47 3.45 -4.09 5.44
C THR A 47 3.69 -5.43 4.76
N TRP A 48 2.70 -5.98 4.06
CA TRP A 48 2.85 -7.23 3.33
C TRP A 48 3.96 -7.16 2.28
N ILE A 49 4.02 -6.07 1.50
CA ILE A 49 5.09 -5.86 0.52
C ILE A 49 6.47 -5.82 1.19
N TRP A 50 6.57 -5.15 2.34
CA TRP A 50 7.81 -5.04 3.10
C TRP A 50 8.27 -6.39 3.63
N GLU A 51 7.36 -7.18 4.19
CA GLU A 51 7.64 -8.51 4.75
C GLU A 51 7.95 -9.57 3.67
N ASN A 52 7.42 -9.40 2.46
CA ASN A 52 7.54 -10.38 1.39
C ASN A 52 8.51 -9.95 0.28
N GLN A 53 9.45 -9.04 0.57
CA GLN A 53 10.41 -8.52 -0.43
C GLN A 53 11.18 -9.61 -1.16
N ASP A 54 11.66 -10.64 -0.45
CA ASP A 54 12.44 -11.72 -1.07
C ASP A 54 11.57 -12.57 -1.99
N LYS A 55 10.35 -12.92 -1.56
CA LYS A 55 9.38 -13.62 -2.41
C LYS A 55 9.05 -12.81 -3.66
N LEU A 56 8.86 -11.50 -3.52
CA LEU A 56 8.59 -10.61 -4.65
C LEU A 56 9.77 -10.58 -5.62
N ARG A 57 11.01 -10.52 -5.13
CA ARG A 57 12.22 -10.59 -5.95
C ARG A 57 12.36 -11.94 -6.68
N MET A 58 12.12 -13.05 -5.99
CA MET A 58 12.18 -14.39 -6.59
C MET A 58 11.15 -14.56 -7.73
N ASN A 59 10.03 -13.86 -7.65
CA ASN A 59 9.01 -13.81 -8.70
C ASN A 59 9.25 -12.69 -9.74
N GLY A 60 10.43 -12.08 -9.76
CA GLY A 60 10.85 -11.09 -10.77
C GLY A 60 10.38 -9.66 -10.51
N ILE A 61 9.76 -9.36 -9.37
CA ILE A 61 9.36 -8.00 -9.01
C ILE A 61 10.57 -7.24 -8.47
N ASN A 62 11.14 -6.37 -9.32
CA ASN A 62 12.27 -5.53 -8.96
C ASN A 62 11.81 -4.17 -8.45
N PHE A 63 12.15 -3.86 -7.19
CA PHE A 63 11.84 -2.57 -6.55
C PHE A 63 12.69 -1.40 -7.05
N ARG A 64 13.77 -1.66 -7.79
CA ARG A 64 14.54 -0.62 -8.48
C ARG A 64 13.80 -0.23 -9.75
N LYS A 65 13.31 1.01 -9.82
CA LYS A 65 12.74 1.59 -11.05
C LYS A 65 13.69 1.33 -12.23
N LYS A 66 13.16 0.79 -13.34
CA LYS A 66 13.70 1.12 -14.66
C LYS A 66 13.64 2.63 -14.75
N GLN A 67 14.79 3.31 -14.67
CA GLN A 67 14.88 4.67 -15.18
C GLN A 67 14.52 4.57 -16.65
N VAL A 68 13.31 5.01 -17.00
CA VAL A 68 13.00 5.33 -18.39
C VAL A 68 13.94 6.48 -18.70
N ARG A 69 15.00 6.20 -19.48
CA ARG A 69 15.77 7.26 -20.12
C ARG A 69 14.78 7.93 -21.06
N GLU A 70 14.28 9.10 -20.69
CA GLU A 70 13.73 10.04 -21.66
C GLU A 70 14.88 10.37 -22.61
N THR A 71 14.83 9.77 -23.80
CA THR A 71 15.66 10.14 -24.95
C THR A 71 14.84 11.15 -25.72
N GLU A 72 15.21 12.42 -25.60
CA GLU A 72 15.02 13.47 -26.61
C GLU A 72 16.31 14.30 -26.67
#